data_AF-A0A6B2G1A1-F1
#
_entry.id   AF-A0A6B2G1A1-F1
#
_cell.length_a   1.000
_cell.length_b   1.000
_cell.length_c   1.000
_cell.angle_alpha   90.00
_cell.angle_beta   90.00
_cell.angle_gamma   90.00
#
_symmetry.space_group_name_H-M   'P 1'
#
loop_
_entity.id
_entity.type
_entity.pdbx_description
1 polymer ?
#
loop_
_entity_poly.entity_id
_entity_poly.type
_entity_poly.pdbx_seq_one_letter_code
_entity_poly.pdbx_strand_id
1 'polypeptide(L)'
;NSHFLSRLPKELQDVYQNVLDFDQSEIMSCILEIKRNASNGDVSGQLEKMLCHSKYQRSLLCVIFDNLMGEPLSTLILLGNLKLVRLYNLLYSIRILIFYIIVVRKYTPDDTSIDKVVKSLIEMMWVLHIFTLDQMISSLLMFHYKGLGISTVFYLIEIFLSHENIGNCLSCLASSNAEDLNKYQLKNNVEFHRKFYEHFDNSQINVNIGIEDKTAYQHPTLPIYYGNLIYRLSFYIDLILWRSLETSEPEIHFKKMISVTWMFISYH
;
A
#
# COMPACT_ATOMS: atom_id res chain seq x y z
N ASN A 1 2.57 20.74 -15.41
CA ASN A 1 1.73 21.26 -14.31
C ASN A 1 0.55 20.35 -14.05
N SER A 2 0.65 19.44 -13.08
CA SER A 2 -0.44 18.56 -12.61
C SER A 2 -1.72 19.38 -12.33
N HIS A 3 -2.90 18.79 -12.53
CA HIS A 3 -4.19 19.48 -12.32
C HIS A 3 -4.35 20.02 -10.88
N PHE A 4 -3.68 19.39 -9.91
CA PHE A 4 -3.55 19.89 -8.54
C PHE A 4 -2.74 21.18 -8.46
N LEU A 5 -1.53 21.21 -9.03
CA LEU A 5 -0.65 22.38 -8.96
C LEU A 5 -1.31 23.61 -9.58
N SER A 6 -2.09 23.45 -10.66
CA SER A 6 -2.82 24.58 -11.26
C SER A 6 -3.88 25.21 -10.35
N ARG A 7 -4.30 24.53 -9.28
CA ARG A 7 -5.28 25.05 -8.30
C ARG A 7 -4.64 25.75 -7.12
N LEU A 8 -3.32 25.64 -6.94
CA LEU A 8 -2.61 26.33 -5.87
C LEU A 8 -2.41 27.82 -6.21
N PRO A 9 -2.26 28.71 -5.21
CA PRO A 9 -1.72 30.05 -5.41
C PRO A 9 -0.43 30.04 -6.22
N LYS A 10 -0.22 31.02 -7.10
CA LYS A 10 0.91 31.07 -8.05
C LYS A 10 2.27 30.96 -7.34
N GLU A 11 2.38 31.60 -6.19
CA GLU A 11 3.56 31.60 -5.33
C GLU A 11 3.95 30.17 -4.92
N LEU A 12 2.98 29.29 -4.71
CA LEU A 12 3.22 27.88 -4.42
C LEU A 12 3.47 27.07 -5.69
N GLN A 13 2.85 27.41 -6.82
CA GLN A 13 3.10 26.71 -8.08
C GLN A 13 4.58 26.76 -8.47
N ASP A 14 5.21 27.93 -8.32
CA ASP A 14 6.61 28.14 -8.70
C ASP A 14 7.57 27.34 -7.81
N VAL A 15 7.22 27.12 -6.53
CA VAL A 15 8.00 26.27 -5.61
C VAL A 15 7.97 24.79 -6.05
N TYR A 16 6.85 24.32 -6.58
CA TYR A 16 6.64 22.89 -6.89
C TYR A 16 6.85 22.51 -8.37
N GLN A 17 7.19 23.45 -9.25
CA GLN A 17 7.37 23.18 -10.70
C GLN A 17 8.51 22.19 -11.03
N ASN A 18 9.49 21.99 -10.13
CA ASN A 18 10.71 21.21 -10.39
C ASN A 18 10.84 19.93 -9.53
N VAL A 19 9.78 19.46 -8.88
CA VAL A 19 9.84 18.23 -8.08
C VAL A 19 9.60 17.02 -8.99
N LEU A 20 10.69 16.41 -9.49
CA LEU A 20 10.63 15.06 -10.07
C LEU A 20 10.40 14.06 -8.93
N ASP A 21 9.32 13.27 -9.02
CA ASP A 21 8.95 12.33 -7.94
C ASP A 21 10.01 11.22 -7.78
N PHE A 22 10.52 10.64 -8.87
CA PHE A 22 11.56 9.61 -8.85
C PHE A 22 12.35 9.52 -10.18
N ASP A 23 13.62 9.15 -10.12
CA ASP A 23 14.43 8.79 -11.30
C ASP A 23 14.13 7.35 -11.75
N GLN A 24 13.53 7.20 -12.93
CA GLN A 24 13.20 5.90 -13.54
C GLN A 24 14.44 5.04 -13.77
N SER A 25 15.54 5.66 -14.20
CA SER A 25 16.77 4.95 -14.54
C SER A 25 17.45 4.37 -13.30
N GLU A 26 17.46 5.15 -12.20
CA GLU A 26 17.97 4.71 -10.91
C GLU A 26 17.13 3.56 -10.34
N ILE A 27 15.80 3.69 -10.34
CA ILE A 27 14.89 2.64 -9.87
C ILE A 27 15.12 1.35 -10.64
N MET A 28 15.16 1.43 -11.98
CA MET A 28 15.36 0.25 -12.84
C MET A 28 16.72 -0.41 -12.62
N SER A 29 17.78 0.39 -12.48
CA SER A 29 19.11 -0.12 -12.15
C SER A 29 19.10 -0.89 -10.83
N CYS A 30 18.48 -0.33 -9.79
CA CYS A 30 18.37 -1.00 -8.49
C CYS A 30 17.56 -2.29 -8.57
N ILE A 31 16.42 -2.29 -9.27
CA ILE A 31 15.55 -3.48 -9.44
C ILE A 31 16.31 -4.60 -10.14
N LEU A 32 17.00 -4.29 -11.25
CA LEU A 32 17.76 -5.29 -12.01
C LEU A 32 18.89 -5.92 -11.18
N GLU A 33 19.57 -5.11 -10.36
CA GLU A 33 20.64 -5.59 -9.49
C GLU A 33 20.11 -6.51 -8.38
N ILE A 34 18.99 -6.13 -7.75
CA ILE A 34 18.31 -6.97 -6.75
C ILE A 34 17.86 -8.30 -7.39
N LYS A 35 17.21 -8.24 -8.57
CA LYS A 35 16.78 -9.45 -9.31
C LYS A 35 17.94 -10.39 -9.60
N ARG A 36 19.05 -9.85 -10.13
CA ARG A 36 20.25 -10.64 -10.44
C ARG A 36 20.77 -11.40 -9.21
N ASN A 37 20.79 -10.76 -8.05
CA ASN A 37 21.26 -11.39 -6.82
C ASN A 37 20.24 -12.41 -6.27
N ALA A 38 18.94 -12.11 -6.37
CA ALA A 38 17.88 -13.03 -5.96
C ALA A 38 17.78 -14.29 -6.82
N SER A 39 17.99 -14.19 -8.14
CA SER A 39 18.01 -15.34 -9.06
C SER A 39 19.21 -16.26 -8.84
N ASN A 40 20.35 -15.70 -8.41
CA ASN A 40 21.58 -16.47 -8.17
C ASN A 40 21.57 -17.20 -6.81
N GLY A 41 20.48 -17.15 -6.04
CA GLY A 41 20.38 -17.88 -4.77
C GLY A 41 21.14 -17.26 -3.59
N ASP A 42 21.50 -15.97 -3.68
CA ASP A 42 22.26 -15.22 -2.66
C ASP A 42 23.45 -15.98 -2.05
N VAL A 43 24.32 -16.53 -2.92
CA VAL A 43 25.45 -17.43 -2.59
C VAL A 43 26.43 -16.89 -1.52
N SER A 44 26.32 -15.62 -1.11
CA SER A 44 27.26 -14.99 -0.15
C SER A 44 26.67 -13.91 0.77
N GLY A 45 25.34 -13.83 0.92
CA GLY A 45 24.68 -12.73 1.65
C GLY A 45 24.93 -11.37 0.98
N GLN A 46 25.19 -11.37 -0.33
CA GLN A 46 25.40 -10.16 -1.12
C GLN A 46 24.12 -9.34 -1.18
N LEU A 47 22.97 -10.01 -1.31
CA LEU A 47 21.69 -9.33 -1.32
C LEU A 47 21.43 -8.66 0.04
N GLU A 48 21.68 -9.36 1.15
CA GLU A 48 21.55 -8.81 2.50
C GLU A 48 22.40 -7.54 2.67
N LYS A 49 23.67 -7.59 2.25
CA LYS A 49 24.59 -6.43 2.31
C LYS A 49 24.13 -5.27 1.43
N MET A 50 23.65 -5.55 0.22
CA MET A 50 23.12 -4.53 -0.68
C MET A 50 21.89 -3.86 -0.07
N LEU A 51 21.01 -4.64 0.53
CA LEU A 51 19.81 -4.17 1.22
C LEU A 51 20.13 -3.45 2.54
N CYS A 52 21.39 -3.25 2.93
CA CYS A 52 21.73 -2.26 3.95
C CYS A 52 21.70 -0.82 3.41
N HIS A 53 21.81 -0.64 2.09
CA HIS A 53 21.70 0.67 1.47
C HIS A 53 20.23 1.02 1.15
N SER A 54 19.82 2.22 1.55
CA SER A 54 18.43 2.69 1.45
C SER A 54 17.87 2.60 0.04
N LYS A 55 18.65 2.89 -1.01
CA LYS A 55 18.19 2.82 -2.41
C LYS A 55 17.70 1.42 -2.82
N TYR A 56 18.39 0.36 -2.41
CA TYR A 56 17.97 -1.01 -2.72
C TYR A 56 16.82 -1.47 -1.82
N GLN A 57 16.82 -1.09 -0.54
CA GLN A 57 15.69 -1.37 0.37
C GLN A 57 14.37 -0.85 -0.20
N ARG A 58 14.42 0.35 -0.79
CA ARG A 58 13.25 1.03 -1.35
C ARG A 58 12.70 0.34 -2.61
N SER A 59 13.55 -0.33 -3.37
CA SER A 59 13.16 -1.05 -4.58
C SER A 59 12.80 -2.53 -4.33
N LEU A 60 13.04 -3.06 -3.13
CA LEU A 60 12.78 -4.48 -2.83
C LEU A 60 11.31 -4.87 -3.05
N LEU A 61 10.36 -3.99 -2.70
CA LEU A 61 8.93 -4.24 -2.92
C LEU A 61 8.58 -4.43 -4.39
N CYS A 62 9.27 -3.75 -5.31
CA CYS A 62 9.06 -3.92 -6.74
C CYS A 62 9.49 -5.31 -7.20
N VAL A 63 10.57 -5.85 -6.63
CA VAL A 63 11.07 -7.19 -6.97
C VAL A 63 10.18 -8.28 -6.39
N ILE A 64 9.67 -8.08 -5.16
CA ILE A 64 8.65 -8.97 -4.58
C ILE A 64 7.39 -8.96 -5.45
N PHE A 65 6.94 -7.78 -5.87
CA PHE A 65 5.82 -7.64 -6.78
C PHE A 65 6.06 -8.39 -8.10
N ASP A 66 7.23 -8.24 -8.73
CA ASP A 66 7.57 -8.95 -9.97
C ASP A 66 7.60 -10.48 -9.80
N ASN A 67 8.05 -10.97 -8.63
CA ASN A 67 7.96 -12.39 -8.28
C ASN A 67 6.50 -12.88 -8.24
N LEU A 68 5.60 -12.13 -7.58
CA LEU A 68 4.17 -12.43 -7.55
C LEU A 68 3.51 -12.30 -8.94
N MET A 69 4.05 -11.43 -9.79
CA MET A 69 3.69 -11.34 -11.20
C MET A 69 4.23 -12.49 -12.05
N GLY A 70 4.93 -13.47 -11.45
CA GLY A 70 5.34 -14.73 -12.06
C GLY A 70 6.77 -14.78 -12.58
N GLU A 71 7.62 -13.80 -12.24
CA GLU A 71 9.05 -13.92 -12.50
C GLU A 71 9.65 -15.04 -11.61
N PRO A 72 10.56 -15.89 -12.14
CA PRO A 72 11.11 -17.03 -11.41
C PRO A 72 12.19 -16.59 -10.40
N LEU A 73 11.75 -15.92 -9.33
CA LEU A 73 12.61 -15.43 -8.25
C LEU A 73 12.39 -16.25 -6.98
N SER A 74 13.41 -16.31 -6.13
CA SER A 74 13.29 -17.04 -4.86
C SER A 74 12.46 -16.25 -3.86
N THR A 75 11.20 -16.66 -3.66
CA THR A 75 10.28 -16.08 -2.67
C THR A 75 10.87 -16.09 -1.26
N LEU A 76 11.53 -17.20 -0.89
CA LEU A 76 12.22 -17.37 0.39
C LEU A 76 13.27 -16.28 0.63
N ILE A 77 14.12 -16.02 -0.36
CA ILE A 77 15.19 -15.03 -0.25
C ILE A 77 14.62 -13.61 -0.19
N LEU A 78 13.67 -13.29 -1.07
CA LEU A 78 13.12 -11.93 -1.14
C LEU A 78 12.37 -11.54 0.13
N LEU A 79 11.49 -12.43 0.60
CA LEU A 79 10.69 -12.15 1.79
C LEU A 79 11.52 -12.27 3.08
N GLY A 80 12.50 -13.19 3.15
CA GLY A 80 13.42 -13.27 4.29
C GLY A 80 14.24 -12.00 4.52
N ASN A 81 14.45 -11.20 3.46
CA ASN A 81 15.15 -9.92 3.51
C ASN A 81 14.23 -8.72 3.84
N LEU A 82 12.91 -8.89 3.92
CA LEU A 82 11.99 -7.80 4.31
C LEU A 82 12.25 -7.27 5.71
N LYS A 83 12.79 -8.10 6.62
CA LYS A 83 13.19 -7.69 7.97
C LYS A 83 14.22 -6.54 7.99
N LEU A 84 14.93 -6.32 6.89
CA LEU A 84 15.91 -5.25 6.75
C LEU A 84 15.27 -3.91 6.34
N VAL A 85 14.05 -3.96 5.80
CA VAL A 85 13.32 -2.75 5.42
C VAL A 85 12.80 -2.08 6.68
N ARG A 86 13.43 -0.96 7.03
CA ARG A 86 13.01 -0.17 8.20
C ARG A 86 11.67 0.50 7.93
N LEU A 87 10.84 0.65 8.96
CA LEU A 87 9.49 1.22 8.87
C LEU A 87 9.46 2.60 8.20
N TYR A 88 10.42 3.47 8.49
CA TYR A 88 10.49 4.81 7.86
C TYR A 88 10.81 4.77 6.36
N ASN A 89 11.44 3.70 5.87
CA ASN A 89 11.68 3.49 4.45
C ASN A 89 10.49 2.79 3.77
N LEU A 90 9.64 2.08 4.51
CA LEU A 90 8.53 1.30 3.95
C LEU A 90 7.55 2.15 3.15
N LEU A 91 7.10 3.29 3.69
CA LEU A 91 6.22 4.21 2.95
C LEU A 91 6.86 4.69 1.64
N TYR A 92 8.16 4.96 1.65
CA TYR A 92 8.90 5.35 0.46
C TYR A 92 8.99 4.19 -0.54
N SER A 93 9.18 2.95 -0.06
CA SER A 93 9.15 1.74 -0.88
C SER A 93 7.78 1.54 -1.54
N ILE A 94 6.67 1.79 -0.83
CA ILE A 94 5.32 1.69 -1.38
C ILE A 94 5.11 2.74 -2.47
N ARG A 95 5.59 3.98 -2.26
CA ARG A 95 5.54 5.03 -3.30
C ARG A 95 6.35 4.65 -4.54
N ILE A 96 7.53 4.05 -4.38
CA ILE A 96 8.32 3.53 -5.50
C ILE A 96 7.60 2.37 -6.18
N LEU A 97 6.94 1.48 -5.45
CA LEU A 97 6.14 0.40 -6.02
C LEU A 97 4.99 0.94 -6.89
N ILE A 98 4.25 1.94 -6.41
CA ILE A 98 3.18 2.59 -7.18
C ILE A 98 3.76 3.24 -8.44
N PHE A 99 4.86 4.00 -8.30
CA PHE A 99 5.53 4.60 -9.44
C PHE A 99 6.01 3.55 -10.45
N TYR A 100 6.57 2.44 -9.97
CA TYR A 100 7.01 1.34 -10.81
C TYR A 100 5.86 0.72 -11.60
N ILE A 101 4.73 0.41 -10.94
CA ILE A 101 3.54 -0.16 -11.57
C ILE A 101 2.95 0.78 -12.62
N ILE A 102 2.78 2.06 -12.28
CA ILE A 102 2.03 3.02 -13.11
C ILE A 102 2.90 3.66 -14.19
N VAL A 103 4.14 4.00 -13.87
CA VAL A 103 5.00 4.79 -14.76
C VAL A 103 5.98 3.91 -15.53
N VAL A 104 6.63 2.96 -14.84
CA VAL A 104 7.67 2.13 -15.45
C VAL A 104 7.05 0.97 -16.21
N ARG A 105 6.11 0.24 -15.59
CA ARG A 105 5.40 -0.88 -16.19
C ARG A 105 4.18 -0.46 -17.01
N LYS A 106 3.71 0.79 -16.81
CA LYS A 106 2.59 1.40 -17.56
C LYS A 106 1.30 0.58 -17.50
N TYR A 107 1.03 -0.05 -16.36
CA TYR A 107 -0.23 -0.75 -16.17
C TYR A 107 -1.41 0.24 -16.09
N THR A 108 -2.46 -0.08 -16.81
CA THR A 108 -3.70 0.69 -16.93
C THR A 108 -4.92 -0.18 -16.63
N PRO A 109 -6.08 0.41 -16.28
CA PRO A 109 -7.29 -0.35 -15.99
C PRO A 109 -7.79 -1.23 -17.14
N ASP A 110 -7.43 -0.88 -18.39
CA ASP A 110 -7.85 -1.61 -19.59
C ASP A 110 -6.89 -2.75 -19.96
N ASP A 111 -5.77 -2.91 -19.25
CA ASP A 111 -4.81 -3.97 -19.52
C ASP A 111 -5.33 -5.33 -19.03
N THR A 112 -5.19 -6.36 -19.85
CA THR A 112 -5.54 -7.74 -19.49
C THR A 112 -4.78 -8.29 -18.27
N SER A 113 -3.67 -7.65 -17.92
CA SER A 113 -2.83 -8.02 -16.79
C SER A 113 -3.16 -7.28 -15.49
N ILE A 114 -4.07 -6.30 -15.52
CA ILE A 114 -4.40 -5.49 -14.34
C ILE A 114 -4.98 -6.33 -13.20
N ASP A 115 -5.76 -7.36 -13.52
CA ASP A 115 -6.31 -8.28 -12.53
C ASP A 115 -5.20 -9.01 -11.77
N LYS A 116 -4.11 -9.36 -12.46
CA LYS A 116 -2.93 -9.97 -11.85
C LYS A 116 -2.21 -8.97 -10.94
N VAL A 117 -2.06 -7.72 -11.40
CA VAL A 117 -1.47 -6.62 -10.61
C VAL A 117 -2.26 -6.43 -9.31
N VAL A 118 -3.58 -6.31 -9.41
CA VAL A 118 -4.50 -6.17 -8.28
C VAL A 118 -4.36 -7.35 -7.32
N LYS A 119 -4.39 -8.58 -7.85
CA LYS A 119 -4.25 -9.80 -7.05
C LYS A 119 -2.91 -9.82 -6.29
N SER A 120 -1.81 -9.47 -6.95
CA SER A 120 -0.48 -9.41 -6.32
C SER A 120 -0.42 -8.34 -5.22
N LEU A 121 -1.02 -7.16 -5.43
CA LEU A 121 -1.08 -6.11 -4.40
C LEU A 121 -1.95 -6.53 -3.20
N ILE A 122 -3.09 -7.18 -3.45
CA ILE A 122 -3.96 -7.74 -2.41
C ILE A 122 -3.20 -8.82 -1.61
N GLU A 123 -2.45 -9.70 -2.27
CA GLU A 123 -1.63 -10.71 -1.63
C GLU A 123 -0.55 -10.08 -0.74
N MET A 124 0.13 -9.03 -1.21
CA MET A 124 1.11 -8.29 -0.39
C MET A 124 0.50 -7.66 0.86
N MET A 125 -0.75 -7.17 0.80
CA MET A 125 -1.45 -6.52 1.92
C MET A 125 -2.07 -7.51 2.91
N TRP A 126 -2.80 -8.51 2.41
CA TRP A 126 -3.70 -9.33 3.20
C TRP A 126 -3.19 -10.73 3.50
N VAL A 127 -2.26 -11.25 2.70
CA VAL A 127 -1.67 -12.59 2.89
C VAL A 127 -0.28 -12.46 3.49
N LEU A 128 0.55 -11.61 2.87
CA LEU A 128 1.94 -11.40 3.29
C LEU A 128 2.08 -10.31 4.36
N HIS A 129 1.06 -9.46 4.56
CA HIS A 129 1.06 -8.37 5.53
C HIS A 129 2.31 -7.47 5.46
N ILE A 130 2.83 -7.22 4.26
CA ILE A 130 4.05 -6.42 4.06
C ILE A 130 3.80 -4.95 4.38
N PHE A 131 2.61 -4.46 4.07
CA PHE A 131 2.15 -3.12 4.36
C PHE A 131 0.63 -3.13 4.54
N THR A 132 0.10 -2.12 5.24
CA THR A 132 -1.33 -2.02 5.50
C THR A 132 -2.06 -1.28 4.37
N LEU A 133 -3.38 -1.51 4.25
CA LEU A 133 -4.18 -0.84 3.23
C LEU A 133 -4.14 0.69 3.37
N ASP A 134 -4.18 1.22 4.59
CA ASP A 134 -4.12 2.67 4.82
C ASP A 134 -2.79 3.28 4.33
N GLN A 135 -1.67 2.57 4.45
CA GLN A 135 -0.38 3.00 3.89
C GLN A 135 -0.38 3.01 2.36
N MET A 136 -1.01 2.01 1.74
CA MET A 136 -1.18 1.94 0.29
C MET A 136 -2.08 3.08 -0.23
N ILE A 137 -3.25 3.29 0.38
CA ILE A 137 -4.17 4.37 0.02
C ILE A 137 -3.49 5.73 0.17
N SER A 138 -2.81 5.98 1.29
CA SER A 138 -2.04 7.22 1.50
C SER A 138 -1.00 7.43 0.40
N SER A 139 -0.25 6.40 0.05
CA SER A 139 0.78 6.47 -1.00
C SER A 139 0.19 6.69 -2.40
N LEU A 140 -0.98 6.13 -2.69
CA LEU A 140 -1.74 6.35 -3.93
C LEU A 140 -2.24 7.79 -4.04
N LEU A 141 -2.75 8.36 -2.93
CA LEU A 141 -3.26 9.74 -2.91
C LEU A 141 -2.16 10.79 -3.11
N MET A 142 -0.97 10.51 -2.59
CA MET A 142 0.24 11.33 -2.77
C MET A 142 0.90 11.17 -4.14
N PHE A 143 0.37 10.30 -5.01
CA PHE A 143 0.93 10.13 -6.35
C PHE A 143 0.54 11.29 -7.27
N HIS A 144 1.54 11.97 -7.83
CA HIS A 144 1.37 13.20 -8.60
C HIS A 144 1.67 12.98 -10.10
N TYR A 145 0.94 12.08 -10.74
CA TYR A 145 1.05 11.84 -12.19
C TYR A 145 -0.19 12.27 -12.96
N LYS A 146 -0.02 12.51 -14.27
CA LYS A 146 -1.08 12.99 -15.17
C LYS A 146 -1.64 11.89 -16.06
N GLY A 147 -2.84 12.13 -16.59
CA GLY A 147 -3.44 11.29 -17.62
C GLY A 147 -3.76 9.90 -17.08
N LEU A 148 -3.48 8.84 -17.86
CA LEU A 148 -3.84 7.47 -17.49
C LEU A 148 -3.34 7.04 -16.11
N GLY A 149 -2.23 7.60 -15.63
CA GLY A 149 -1.72 7.29 -14.30
C GLY A 149 -2.68 7.67 -13.16
N ILE A 150 -3.43 8.77 -13.28
CA ILE A 150 -4.43 9.14 -12.25
C ILE A 150 -5.66 8.24 -12.32
N SER A 151 -6.05 7.80 -13.52
CA SER A 151 -7.14 6.84 -13.70
C SER A 151 -6.79 5.49 -13.08
N THR A 152 -5.55 5.00 -13.26
CA THR A 152 -5.06 3.78 -12.59
C THR A 152 -5.07 3.94 -11.07
N VAL A 153 -4.66 5.10 -10.53
CA VAL A 153 -4.72 5.35 -9.08
C VAL A 153 -6.15 5.21 -8.54
N PHE A 154 -7.13 5.89 -9.13
CA PHE A 154 -8.51 5.82 -8.66
C PHE A 154 -9.12 4.44 -8.84
N TYR A 155 -8.76 3.73 -9.90
CA TYR A 155 -9.15 2.34 -10.11
C TYR A 155 -8.61 1.41 -9.01
N LEU A 156 -7.34 1.56 -8.61
CA LEU A 156 -6.77 0.77 -7.51
C LEU A 156 -7.45 1.11 -6.17
N ILE A 157 -7.67 2.40 -5.88
CA ILE A 157 -8.38 2.83 -4.66
C ILE A 157 -9.78 2.22 -4.60
N GLU A 158 -10.53 2.27 -5.70
CA GLU A 158 -11.87 1.68 -5.81
C GLU A 158 -11.87 0.20 -5.48
N ILE A 159 -10.99 -0.56 -6.12
CA ILE A 159 -10.91 -2.02 -5.95
C ILE A 159 -10.56 -2.36 -4.51
N PHE A 160 -9.59 -1.65 -3.93
CA PHE A 160 -9.16 -1.95 -2.57
C PHE A 160 -10.23 -1.64 -1.53
N LEU A 161 -10.95 -0.53 -1.70
CA LEU A 161 -12.06 -0.18 -0.80
C LEU A 161 -13.31 -1.04 -1.03
N SER A 162 -13.51 -1.56 -2.23
CA SER A 162 -14.62 -2.48 -2.55
C SER A 162 -14.30 -3.95 -2.28
N HIS A 163 -13.10 -4.26 -1.78
CA HIS A 163 -12.67 -5.62 -1.51
C HIS A 163 -13.52 -6.27 -0.41
N GLU A 164 -13.81 -7.57 -0.52
CA GLU A 164 -14.69 -8.30 0.40
C GLU A 164 -14.25 -8.17 1.88
N ASN A 165 -12.95 -8.24 2.15
CA ASN A 165 -12.40 -8.03 3.50
C ASN A 165 -12.85 -6.71 4.14
N ILE A 166 -12.97 -5.65 3.34
CA ILE A 166 -13.43 -4.34 3.80
C ILE A 166 -14.93 -4.35 4.06
N GLY A 167 -15.72 -4.96 3.18
CA GLY A 167 -17.15 -5.18 3.42
C GLY A 167 -17.42 -5.98 4.71
N ASN A 168 -16.61 -7.01 4.97
CA ASN A 168 -16.68 -7.83 6.18
C ASN A 168 -16.31 -7.02 7.44
N CYS A 169 -15.29 -6.16 7.36
CA CYS A 169 -14.94 -5.25 8.46
C CYS A 169 -16.05 -4.24 8.76
N LEU A 170 -16.60 -3.59 7.72
CA LEU A 170 -17.66 -2.60 7.84
C LEU A 170 -18.95 -3.21 8.41
N SER A 171 -19.34 -4.39 7.94
CA SER A 171 -20.53 -5.10 8.45
C SER A 171 -20.38 -5.50 9.92
N CYS A 172 -19.18 -5.93 10.32
CA CYS A 172 -18.89 -6.21 11.73
C CYS A 172 -19.04 -4.97 12.61
N LEU A 173 -18.49 -3.83 12.20
CA LEU A 173 -18.63 -2.58 12.97
C LEU A 173 -20.07 -2.08 13.02
N ALA A 174 -20.79 -2.15 11.90
CA ALA A 174 -22.20 -1.74 11.84
C ALA A 174 -23.08 -2.55 12.82
N SER A 175 -22.79 -3.85 12.98
CA SER A 175 -23.51 -4.72 13.92
C SER A 175 -23.24 -4.40 15.40
N SER A 176 -22.09 -3.82 15.71
CA SER A 176 -21.66 -3.49 17.09
C SER A 176 -22.02 -2.07 17.53
N ASN A 177 -22.26 -1.15 16.59
CA ASN A 177 -22.51 0.27 16.86
C ASN A 177 -23.95 0.61 17.30
N ALA A 178 -24.83 -0.39 17.46
CA ALA A 178 -26.23 -0.18 17.88
C ALA A 178 -26.40 0.07 19.39
N GLU A 179 -25.37 -0.16 20.21
CA GLU A 179 -25.38 0.04 21.66
C GLU A 179 -24.51 1.24 22.07
N ASP A 180 -24.85 1.91 23.18
CA ASP A 180 -24.19 3.13 23.70
C ASP A 180 -22.66 3.16 23.46
N LEU A 181 -22.26 3.92 22.42
CA LEU A 181 -20.92 3.94 21.85
C LEU A 181 -19.82 4.14 22.90
N ASN A 182 -20.07 4.97 23.92
CA ASN A 182 -19.09 5.29 24.96
C ASN A 182 -18.91 4.19 26.01
N LYS A 183 -19.90 3.33 26.22
CA LYS A 183 -19.89 2.32 27.29
C LYS A 183 -19.25 1.00 26.86
N TYR A 184 -19.43 0.64 25.59
CA TYR A 184 -18.97 -0.66 25.05
C TYR A 184 -17.87 -0.53 23.99
N GLN A 185 -17.37 0.69 23.72
CA GLN A 185 -16.37 0.93 22.66
C GLN A 185 -15.16 -0.01 22.72
N LEU A 186 -14.55 -0.15 23.90
CA LEU A 186 -13.36 -0.98 24.08
C LEU A 186 -13.69 -2.46 23.83
N LYS A 187 -14.83 -2.94 24.32
CA LYS A 187 -15.26 -4.33 24.14
C LYS A 187 -15.53 -4.62 22.66
N ASN A 188 -16.24 -3.73 21.98
CA ASN A 188 -16.54 -3.83 20.55
C ASN A 188 -15.25 -3.82 19.72
N ASN A 189 -14.29 -2.96 20.07
CA ASN A 189 -13.01 -2.91 19.38
C ASN A 189 -12.17 -4.18 19.62
N VAL A 190 -12.19 -4.74 20.83
CA VAL A 190 -11.55 -6.03 21.12
C VAL A 190 -12.20 -7.17 20.32
N GLU A 191 -13.52 -7.20 20.20
CA GLU A 191 -14.22 -8.20 19.39
C GLU A 191 -13.92 -8.04 17.89
N PHE A 192 -13.81 -6.80 17.41
CA PHE A 192 -13.35 -6.51 16.05
C PHE A 192 -11.95 -7.07 15.80
N HIS A 193 -10.97 -6.73 16.64
CA HIS A 193 -9.58 -7.18 16.51
C HIS A 193 -9.41 -8.70 16.68
N ARG A 194 -10.34 -9.38 17.36
CA ARG A 194 -10.37 -10.85 17.41
C ARG A 194 -10.78 -11.48 16.09
N LYS A 195 -11.67 -10.82 15.34
CA LYS A 195 -12.15 -11.31 14.02
C LYS A 195 -11.23 -10.87 12.89
N PHE A 196 -10.75 -9.63 12.95
CA PHE A 196 -9.91 -8.99 11.95
C PHE A 196 -8.62 -8.51 12.62
N TYR A 197 -7.76 -9.47 12.93
CA TYR A 197 -6.48 -9.16 13.56
C TYR A 197 -5.56 -8.43 12.57
N GLU A 198 -5.00 -7.30 13.01
CA GLU A 198 -4.10 -6.50 12.20
C GLU A 198 -2.64 -6.84 12.52
N HIS A 199 -1.91 -7.32 11.53
CA HIS A 199 -0.48 -7.59 11.63
C HIS A 199 0.32 -6.33 11.26
N PHE A 200 1.03 -5.77 12.24
CA PHE A 200 1.93 -4.61 12.05
C PHE A 200 3.41 -4.99 11.99
N ASP A 201 3.71 -6.27 12.08
CA ASP A 201 5.04 -6.83 12.01
C ASP A 201 5.15 -7.89 10.91
N ASN A 202 6.40 -8.24 10.56
CA ASN A 202 6.68 -9.26 9.55
C ASN A 202 6.55 -10.69 10.12
N SER A 203 5.82 -10.90 11.23
CA SER A 203 5.74 -12.21 11.90
C SER A 203 5.07 -13.26 11.03
N GLN A 204 4.02 -12.88 10.29
CA GLN A 204 3.29 -13.77 9.37
C GLN A 204 4.15 -14.19 8.17
N ILE A 205 5.12 -13.37 7.79
CA ILE A 205 6.04 -13.67 6.69
C ILE A 205 6.88 -14.90 7.04
N ASN A 206 7.40 -14.98 8.26
CA ASN A 206 8.16 -16.14 8.72
C ASN A 206 7.31 -17.43 8.74
N VAL A 207 6.05 -17.31 9.17
CA VAL A 207 5.09 -18.43 9.16
C VAL A 207 4.80 -18.90 7.74
N ASN A 208 4.50 -17.97 6.83
CA ASN A 208 4.15 -18.27 5.44
C ASN A 208 5.30 -18.91 4.65
N ILE A 209 6.54 -18.63 5.03
CA ILE A 209 7.74 -19.13 4.34
C ILE A 209 8.29 -20.40 5.00
N GLY A 210 7.74 -20.81 6.15
CA GLY A 210 8.22 -21.97 6.89
C GLY A 210 9.61 -21.76 7.51
N ILE A 211 10.03 -20.50 7.71
CA ILE A 211 11.24 -20.20 8.49
C ILE A 211 10.83 -20.25 9.96
N GLU A 212 11.10 -21.38 10.62
CA GLU A 212 11.08 -21.48 12.08
C GLU A 212 12.26 -20.69 12.67
N ASP A 213 12.23 -19.37 12.56
CA ASP A 213 13.21 -18.55 13.26
C ASP A 213 12.90 -18.64 14.76
N LYS A 214 13.68 -19.44 15.49
CA LYS A 214 13.59 -19.58 16.97
C LYS A 214 13.84 -18.27 17.72
N THR A 215 14.24 -17.23 16.98
CA THR A 215 14.42 -15.85 17.41
C THR A 215 13.27 -14.96 16.95
N ALA A 216 12.10 -15.51 16.59
CA ALA A 216 10.89 -14.76 16.28
C ALA A 216 10.68 -13.73 17.39
N TYR A 217 11.12 -12.50 17.11
CA TYR A 217 11.02 -11.39 18.01
C TYR A 217 9.54 -11.17 18.18
N GLN A 218 8.99 -11.68 19.28
CA GLN A 218 7.69 -11.26 19.79
C GLN A 218 7.88 -9.82 20.23
N HIS A 219 7.89 -8.90 19.27
CA HIS A 219 7.83 -7.50 19.58
C HIS A 219 6.51 -7.29 20.31
N PRO A 220 6.54 -6.83 21.58
CA PRO A 220 5.31 -6.60 22.31
C PRO A 220 4.49 -5.58 21.54
N THR A 221 3.24 -5.94 21.22
CA THR A 221 2.32 -5.02 20.55
C THR A 221 2.04 -3.84 21.48
N LEU A 222 2.07 -2.64 20.91
CA LEU A 222 1.67 -1.45 21.65
C LEU A 222 0.16 -1.51 21.92
N PRO A 223 -0.32 -0.96 23.05
CA PRO A 223 -1.75 -0.95 23.35
C PRO A 223 -2.58 -0.23 22.28
N ILE A 224 -3.60 -0.90 21.75
CA ILE A 224 -4.58 -0.34 20.81
C ILE A 224 -5.94 -0.31 21.51
N TYR A 225 -6.41 0.89 21.86
CA TYR A 225 -7.68 1.06 22.56
C TYR A 225 -8.85 1.33 21.61
N TYR A 226 -8.65 2.20 20.61
CA TYR A 226 -9.73 2.71 19.75
C TYR A 226 -9.47 2.54 18.25
N GLY A 227 -8.20 2.47 17.85
CA GLY A 227 -7.82 2.37 16.45
C GLY A 227 -8.20 1.00 15.86
N ASN A 228 -8.70 1.04 14.63
CA ASN A 228 -8.78 -0.11 13.73
C ASN A 228 -8.66 0.39 12.28
N LEU A 229 -8.52 -0.54 11.34
CA LEU A 229 -8.35 -0.22 9.92
C LEU A 229 -9.44 0.71 9.39
N ILE A 230 -10.71 0.52 9.75
CA ILE A 230 -11.82 1.33 9.22
C ILE A 230 -11.72 2.79 9.69
N TYR A 231 -11.44 3.02 10.96
CA TYR A 231 -11.20 4.38 11.48
C TYR A 231 -9.95 5.04 10.88
N ARG A 232 -8.90 4.26 10.57
CA ARG A 232 -7.73 4.81 9.88
C ARG A 232 -8.05 5.17 8.42
N LEU A 233 -8.89 4.39 7.75
CA LEU A 233 -9.34 4.67 6.38
C LEU A 233 -10.32 5.84 6.31
N SER A 234 -11.15 6.05 7.33
CA SER A 234 -12.12 7.16 7.32
C SER A 234 -11.44 8.53 7.24
N PHE A 235 -10.25 8.67 7.85
CA PHE A 235 -9.42 9.87 7.72
C PHE A 235 -9.03 10.20 6.27
N TYR A 236 -8.90 9.19 5.40
CA TYR A 236 -8.51 9.39 4.01
C TYR A 236 -9.69 9.70 3.08
N ILE A 237 -10.95 9.58 3.52
CA ILE A 237 -12.12 9.83 2.67
C ILE A 237 -12.08 11.24 2.08
N ASP A 238 -11.86 12.24 2.93
CA ASP A 238 -11.84 13.65 2.52
C ASP A 238 -10.77 13.88 1.44
N LEU A 239 -9.60 13.28 1.64
CA LEU A 239 -8.50 13.33 0.68
C LEU A 239 -8.84 12.59 -0.63
N ILE A 240 -9.46 11.41 -0.58
CA ILE A 240 -9.90 10.68 -1.78
C ILE A 240 -10.88 11.54 -2.60
N LEU A 241 -11.88 12.10 -1.93
CA LEU A 241 -12.90 12.93 -2.56
C LEU A 241 -12.28 14.21 -3.15
N TRP A 242 -11.44 14.91 -2.39
CA TRP A 242 -10.73 16.09 -2.90
C TRP A 242 -9.84 15.79 -4.09
N ARG A 243 -9.02 14.73 -4.03
CA ARG A 243 -8.15 14.34 -5.14
C ARG A 243 -8.97 13.95 -6.38
N SER A 244 -10.14 13.35 -6.22
CA SER A 244 -11.00 12.98 -7.37
C SER A 244 -11.56 14.20 -8.09
N LEU A 245 -11.87 15.28 -7.35
CA LEU A 245 -12.28 16.57 -7.91
C LEU A 245 -11.17 17.27 -8.66
N GLU A 246 -9.90 16.91 -8.45
CA GLU A 246 -8.73 17.50 -9.08
C GLU A 246 -8.35 16.83 -10.40
N THR A 247 -9.10 15.83 -10.85
CA THR A 247 -8.86 15.16 -12.12
C THR A 247 -9.34 15.98 -13.32
N SER A 248 -8.98 15.55 -14.54
CA SER A 248 -9.53 16.11 -15.79
C SER A 248 -11.02 15.82 -15.97
N GLU A 249 -11.51 14.71 -15.39
CA GLU A 249 -12.89 14.25 -15.46
C GLU A 249 -13.49 14.14 -14.04
N PRO A 250 -13.64 15.28 -13.33
CA PRO A 250 -13.97 15.27 -11.90
C PRO A 250 -15.33 14.66 -11.63
N GLU A 251 -16.31 14.84 -12.53
CA GLU A 251 -17.66 14.29 -12.34
C GLU A 251 -17.68 12.76 -12.30
N ILE A 252 -16.91 12.11 -13.18
CA ILE A 252 -16.85 10.65 -13.29
C ILE A 252 -16.14 10.08 -12.05
N HIS A 253 -14.94 10.59 -11.76
CA HIS A 253 -14.15 10.09 -10.65
C HIS A 253 -14.79 10.40 -9.29
N PHE A 254 -15.38 11.58 -9.10
CA PHE A 254 -16.02 11.94 -7.83
C PHE A 254 -17.28 11.12 -7.57
N LYS A 255 -18.16 10.93 -8.56
CA LYS A 255 -19.36 10.07 -8.41
C LYS A 255 -18.97 8.64 -8.04
N LYS A 256 -17.94 8.10 -8.72
CA LYS A 256 -17.42 6.76 -8.43
C LYS A 256 -16.85 6.68 -7.01
N MET A 257 -15.98 7.61 -6.64
CA MET A 257 -15.37 7.62 -5.31
C MET A 257 -16.40 7.79 -4.19
N ILE A 258 -17.39 8.68 -4.34
CA ILE A 258 -18.49 8.79 -3.37
C ILE A 258 -19.19 7.46 -3.17
N SER A 259 -19.55 6.75 -4.24
CA SER A 259 -20.29 5.48 -4.11
C SER A 259 -19.54 4.44 -3.28
N VAL A 260 -18.21 4.44 -3.36
CA VAL A 260 -17.33 3.51 -2.66
C VAL A 260 -17.04 3.97 -1.23
N THR A 261 -16.82 5.28 -1.02
CA THR A 261 -16.46 5.82 0.29
C THR A 261 -17.67 6.12 1.17
N TRP A 262 -18.90 6.10 0.64
CA TRP A 262 -20.12 6.46 1.38
C TRP A 262 -20.27 5.71 2.70
N MET A 263 -19.98 4.40 2.70
CA MET A 263 -20.08 3.56 3.89
C MET A 263 -19.11 3.95 5.01
N PHE A 264 -18.03 4.66 4.68
CA PHE A 264 -17.03 5.09 5.66
C PHE A 264 -17.39 6.43 6.32
N ILE A 265 -18.29 7.22 5.73
CA ILE A 265 -18.67 8.55 6.22
C ILE A 265 -19.33 8.47 7.61
N SER A 266 -20.03 7.37 7.92
CA SER A 266 -20.60 7.17 9.26
C SER A 266 -19.55 6.95 10.37
N TYR A 267 -18.27 6.83 9.99
CA TYR A 267 -17.13 6.61 10.88
C TYR A 267 -16.11 7.75 10.82
N HIS A 268 -16.47 8.86 10.17
CA HIS A 268 -15.76 10.15 10.27
C HIS A 268 -16.27 10.87 11.54
#